data_AF-A0A7Y0D9H8-F1
#
_entry.id   AF-A0A7Y0D9H8-F1
#
_cell.length_a   1.000
_cell.length_b   1.000
_cell.length_c   1.000
_cell.angle_alpha   90.00
_cell.angle_beta   90.00
_cell.angle_gamma   90.00
#
_symmetry.space_group_name_H-M   'P 1'
#
loop_
_entity.id
_entity.type
_entity.pdbx_description
1 polymer ?
#
loop_
_entity_poly.entity_id
_entity_poly.type
_entity_poly.pdbx_seq_one_letter_code
_entity_poly.pdbx_strand_id
1 'polypeptide(L)'
;ELAAALDSRADDDLVVDCRSATYLAAWRPPRSAAWVQVRVVREVAGRRAVVSHNAKHARGVLARHLLARRRNVPADADGLAAAASELIGEQWVAVELAPPVRGACVLTLVVQ
;
A
#
# COMPACT_ATOMS: atom_id res chain seq x y z
N GLU A 1 -20.71 -7.32 -10.14
CA GLU A 1 -20.38 -6.59 -8.90
C GLU A 1 -18.97 -6.96 -8.42
N LEU A 2 -18.17 -5.98 -8.01
CA LEU A 2 -16.75 -6.16 -7.66
C LEU A 2 -16.58 -6.99 -6.38
N ALA A 3 -17.46 -6.80 -5.40
CA ALA A 3 -17.49 -7.56 -4.14
C ALA A 3 -17.60 -9.08 -4.38
N ALA A 4 -18.56 -9.51 -5.21
CA ALA A 4 -18.75 -10.93 -5.53
C ALA A 4 -17.52 -11.62 -6.14
N ALA A 5 -16.63 -10.86 -6.79
CA ALA A 5 -15.41 -11.39 -7.40
C ALA A 5 -14.18 -11.33 -6.47
N LEU A 6 -14.16 -10.42 -5.49
CA LEU A 6 -12.98 -10.13 -4.68
C LEU A 6 -13.11 -10.59 -3.22
N ASP A 7 -14.32 -10.68 -2.66
CA ASP A 7 -14.49 -10.92 -1.22
C ASP A 7 -13.88 -12.27 -0.80
N SER A 8 -14.15 -13.35 -1.54
CA SER A 8 -13.57 -14.67 -1.25
C SER A 8 -12.06 -14.77 -1.47
N ARG A 9 -11.47 -13.83 -2.21
CA ARG A 9 -10.01 -13.74 -2.42
C ARG A 9 -9.31 -12.86 -1.41
N ALA A 10 -10.08 -12.01 -0.72
CA ALA A 10 -9.57 -11.11 0.30
C ALA A 10 -9.64 -11.76 1.68
N ASP A 11 -10.54 -12.71 1.88
CA ASP A 11 -10.53 -13.56 3.07
C ASP A 11 -9.20 -14.32 3.17
N ASP A 12 -8.63 -14.33 4.38
CA ASP A 12 -7.35 -14.96 4.76
C ASP A 12 -6.06 -14.39 4.13
N ASP A 13 -6.16 -13.43 3.20
CA ASP A 13 -5.02 -12.82 2.51
C ASP A 13 -4.81 -11.34 2.88
N LEU A 14 -3.58 -10.87 2.67
CA LEU A 14 -3.22 -9.46 2.75
C LEU A 14 -3.67 -8.71 1.48
N VAL A 15 -4.59 -7.77 1.64
CA VAL A 15 -4.99 -6.83 0.59
C VAL A 15 -4.10 -5.59 0.62
N VAL A 16 -3.25 -5.46 -0.40
CA VAL A 16 -2.44 -4.27 -0.66
C VAL A 16 -3.17 -3.33 -1.63
N ASP A 17 -3.79 -2.28 -1.11
CA ASP A 17 -4.64 -1.36 -1.87
C ASP A 17 -3.84 -0.19 -2.45
N CYS A 18 -3.41 -0.37 -3.70
CA CYS A 18 -2.71 0.62 -4.52
C CYS A 18 -3.65 1.52 -5.34
N ARG A 19 -4.96 1.54 -5.05
CA ARG A 19 -5.91 2.38 -5.80
C ARG A 19 -5.73 3.85 -5.46
N SER A 20 -6.04 4.72 -6.42
CA SER A 20 -6.24 6.15 -6.14
C SER A 20 -7.52 6.35 -5.31
N ALA A 21 -7.56 7.41 -4.50
CA ALA A 21 -8.67 7.67 -3.58
C ALA A 21 -10.06 7.64 -4.23
N THR A 22 -10.18 8.12 -5.47
CA THR A 22 -11.42 8.14 -6.25
C THR A 22 -12.01 6.75 -6.51
N TYR A 23 -11.21 5.68 -6.42
CA TYR A 23 -11.65 4.30 -6.65
C TYR A 23 -11.91 3.51 -5.37
N LEU A 24 -11.66 4.08 -4.19
CA LEU A 24 -11.82 3.37 -2.92
C LEU A 24 -13.29 3.00 -2.64
N ALA A 25 -14.23 3.80 -3.13
CA ALA A 25 -15.67 3.54 -2.96
C ALA A 25 -16.16 2.34 -3.78
N ALA A 26 -15.42 1.92 -4.82
CA ALA A 26 -15.85 0.83 -5.70
C ALA A 26 -15.83 -0.54 -5.01
N TRP A 27 -15.00 -0.72 -3.97
CA TRP A 27 -14.96 -1.94 -3.17
C TRP A 27 -14.15 -1.72 -1.89
N ARG A 28 -14.63 -2.30 -0.80
CA ARG A 28 -13.94 -2.37 0.49
C ARG A 28 -13.77 -3.84 0.86
N PRO A 29 -12.55 -4.27 1.25
CA PRO A 29 -12.34 -5.64 1.72
C PRO A 29 -13.26 -6.01 2.89
N PRO A 30 -13.64 -7.29 3.02
CA PRO A 30 -14.30 -7.82 4.21
C PRO A 30 -13.51 -7.49 5.48
N ARG A 31 -14.19 -7.43 6.64
CA ARG A 31 -13.53 -7.12 7.92
C ARG A 31 -12.55 -8.21 8.39
N SER A 32 -12.70 -9.42 7.88
CA SER A 32 -11.80 -10.56 8.07
C SER A 32 -10.46 -10.38 7.36
N ALA A 33 -10.40 -9.57 6.30
CA ALA A 33 -9.20 -9.36 5.50
C ALA A 33 -8.21 -8.41 6.19
N ALA A 34 -6.92 -8.73 6.09
CA ALA A 34 -5.87 -7.76 6.43
C ALA A 34 -5.78 -6.72 5.30
N TRP A 35 -6.11 -5.45 5.58
CA TRP A 35 -6.17 -4.41 4.54
C TRP A 35 -5.17 -3.29 4.81
N VAL A 36 -4.31 -3.01 3.82
CA VAL A 36 -3.36 -1.90 3.85
C VAL A 36 -3.57 -0.98 2.66
N GLN A 37 -3.85 0.29 2.92
CA GLN A 37 -3.91 1.33 1.88
C GLN A 37 -2.56 1.97 1.65
N VAL A 38 -2.15 2.07 0.38
CA VAL A 38 -0.87 2.69 0.00
C VAL A 38 -1.05 4.17 -0.32
N ARG A 39 -0.56 4.99 0.59
CA ARG A 39 -0.44 6.44 0.43
C ARG A 39 0.94 6.79 -0.08
N VAL A 40 1.02 7.76 -0.99
CA VAL A 40 2.29 8.29 -1.48
C VAL A 40 2.29 9.78 -1.24
N VAL A 41 3.35 10.26 -0.58
CA VAL A 41 3.57 11.67 -0.31
C VAL A 41 4.96 12.05 -0.77
N ARG A 42 5.12 13.30 -1.18
CA ARG A 42 6.42 13.88 -1.48
C ARG A 42 6.83 14.77 -0.32
N GLU A 43 8.08 14.65 0.11
CA GLU A 43 8.64 15.56 1.11
C GLU A 43 9.60 16.56 0.45
N VAL A 44 9.34 17.86 0.62
CA VAL A 44 10.18 18.93 0.09
C VAL A 44 10.41 19.94 1.20
N ALA A 45 11.68 20.16 1.56
CA ALA A 45 12.06 21.11 2.61
C ALA A 45 11.26 20.91 3.92
N GLY A 46 11.09 19.65 4.35
CA GLY A 46 10.34 19.29 5.56
C GLY A 46 8.82 19.42 5.46
N ARG A 47 8.26 19.72 4.28
CA ARG A 47 6.81 19.76 4.05
C ARG A 47 6.36 18.58 3.20
N ARG A 48 5.31 17.89 3.65
CA ARG A 48 4.71 16.76 2.93
C ARG A 48 3.51 17.19 2.10
N ALA A 49 3.49 16.81 0.83
CA ALA A 49 2.39 17.05 -0.09
C ALA A 49 1.99 15.77 -0.83
N VAL A 50 0.70 15.60 -1.09
CA VAL A 50 0.21 14.49 -1.92
C VAL A 50 0.56 14.75 -3.38
N VAL A 51 1.07 13.74 -4.07
CA VAL A 51 1.48 13.84 -5.48
C VAL A 51 0.70 12.84 -6.32
N SER A 52 -0.05 13.30 -7.32
CA SER A 52 -0.88 12.38 -8.13
C SER A 52 -0.08 11.60 -9.18
N HIS A 53 0.86 12.24 -9.89
CA HIS A 53 1.61 11.56 -10.96
C HIS A 53 2.65 10.57 -10.38
N ASN A 54 3.48 11.04 -9.44
CA ASN A 54 4.49 10.19 -8.79
C ASN A 54 3.85 9.09 -7.94
N ALA A 55 2.65 9.27 -7.39
CA ALA A 55 1.96 8.20 -6.66
C ALA A 55 1.70 6.97 -7.54
N LYS A 56 1.31 7.15 -8.80
CA LYS A 56 1.07 6.01 -9.70
C LYS A 56 2.35 5.23 -9.95
N HIS A 57 3.44 5.95 -10.23
CA HIS A 57 4.75 5.35 -10.42
C HIS A 57 5.20 4.59 -9.17
N ALA A 58 5.15 5.26 -8.01
CA ALA A 58 5.59 4.68 -6.74
C ALA A 58 4.83 3.40 -6.37
N ARG A 59 3.51 3.41 -6.54
CA ARG A 59 2.68 2.21 -6.32
C ARG A 59 3.00 1.09 -7.31
N GLY A 60 3.31 1.42 -8.57
CA GLY A 60 3.74 0.44 -9.57
C GLY A 60 5.09 -0.21 -9.23
N VAL A 61 6.05 0.59 -8.72
CA VAL A 61 7.33 0.09 -8.23
C VAL A 61 7.14 -0.84 -7.02
N LEU A 62 6.31 -0.44 -6.04
CA LEU A 62 5.97 -1.30 -4.90
C LEU A 62 5.33 -2.63 -5.38
N ALA A 63 4.35 -2.55 -6.28
CA ALA A 63 3.68 -3.74 -6.81
C ALA A 63 4.68 -4.67 -7.51
N ARG A 64 5.58 -4.13 -8.35
CA ARG A 64 6.65 -4.92 -8.99
C ARG A 64 7.54 -5.58 -7.94
N HIS A 65 7.97 -4.83 -6.92
CA HIS A 65 8.83 -5.35 -5.87
C HIS A 65 8.18 -6.54 -5.15
N LEU A 66 6.89 -6.42 -4.80
CA LEU A 66 6.14 -7.50 -4.15
C LEU A 66 5.97 -8.72 -5.07
N LEU A 67 5.60 -8.51 -6.33
CA LEU A 67 5.34 -9.60 -7.29
C LEU A 67 6.61 -10.32 -7.76
N ALA A 68 7.77 -9.67 -7.70
CA ALA A 68 9.05 -10.28 -8.09
C ALA A 68 9.66 -11.19 -7.00
N ARG A 69 9.10 -11.19 -5.78
CA ARG A 69 9.61 -11.97 -4.65
C ARG A 69 9.32 -13.45 -4.83
N ARG A 70 10.33 -14.29 -4.62
CA ARG A 70 10.17 -15.76 -4.58
C ARG A 70 10.02 -16.33 -3.16
N ARG A 71 10.38 -15.55 -2.14
CA ARG A 71 10.33 -15.91 -0.71
C ARG A 71 9.97 -14.66 0.09
N ASN A 72 9.52 -14.85 1.34
CA ASN A 72 9.14 -13.76 2.25
C ASN A 72 8.10 -12.83 1.60
N VAL A 73 7.05 -13.43 1.04
CA VAL A 73 5.87 -12.70 0.59
C VAL A 73 5.17 -12.17 1.83
N PRO A 74 4.93 -10.86 1.95
CA PRO A 74 4.24 -10.29 3.10
C PRO A 74 2.86 -10.90 3.31
N ALA A 75 2.59 -11.36 4.52
CA ALA A 75 1.29 -11.88 4.93
C ALA A 75 0.50 -10.89 5.80
N ASP A 76 1.13 -9.80 6.25
CA ASP A 76 0.55 -8.80 7.14
C ASP A 76 1.11 -7.39 6.85
N ALA A 77 0.61 -6.40 7.59
CA ALA A 77 0.97 -5.00 7.40
C ALA A 77 2.43 -4.71 7.75
N ASP A 78 2.98 -5.35 8.79
CA ASP A 78 4.37 -5.17 9.22
C ASP A 78 5.35 -5.78 8.22
N GLY A 79 5.07 -6.99 7.73
CA GLY A 79 5.83 -7.62 6.66
C GLY A 79 5.80 -6.82 5.36
N LEU A 80 4.67 -6.17 5.05
CA LEU A 80 4.56 -5.29 3.90
C LEU A 80 5.41 -4.02 4.09
N ALA A 81 5.40 -3.43 5.28
CA ALA A 81 6.23 -2.29 5.60
C ALA A 81 7.73 -2.64 5.53
N ALA A 82 8.12 -3.81 6.05
CA ALA A 82 9.48 -4.32 5.94
C ALA A 82 9.91 -4.50 4.48
N ALA A 83 9.07 -5.16 3.65
CA ALA A 83 9.37 -5.35 2.23
C ALA A 83 9.45 -4.02 1.47
N ALA A 84 8.58 -3.05 1.76
CA ALA A 84 8.64 -1.73 1.15
C ALA A 84 9.88 -0.93 1.59
N SER A 85 10.33 -1.12 2.83
CA SER A 85 11.50 -0.44 3.40
C SER A 85 12.81 -0.84 2.73
N GLU A 86 12.87 -2.01 2.09
CA GLU A 86 14.03 -2.44 1.30
C GLU A 86 14.35 -1.51 0.12
N LEU A 87 13.39 -0.69 -0.32
CA LEU A 87 13.56 0.28 -1.41
C LEU A 87 13.90 1.70 -0.92
N ILE A 88 14.12 1.89 0.40
CA ILE A 88 14.57 3.17 0.95
C ILE A 88 16.00 3.45 0.45
N GLY A 89 16.25 4.68 0.03
CA GLY A 89 17.52 5.12 -0.55
C GLY A 89 17.57 4.98 -2.07
N GLU A 90 16.75 4.10 -2.67
CA GLU A 90 16.64 3.94 -4.13
C GLU A 90 15.37 4.59 -4.69
N GLN A 91 14.22 4.32 -4.07
CA GLN A 91 12.90 4.76 -4.55
C GLN A 91 12.21 5.67 -3.54
N TRP A 92 12.36 5.36 -2.24
CA TRP A 92 11.72 6.08 -1.14
C TRP A 92 12.78 6.75 -0.26
N VAL A 93 12.36 7.78 0.47
CA VAL A 93 13.14 8.36 1.57
C VAL A 93 12.75 7.76 2.91
N ALA A 94 11.49 7.35 3.04
CA ALA A 94 10.95 6.73 4.23
C ALA A 94 9.71 5.88 3.89
N VAL A 95 9.44 4.92 4.77
CA VAL A 95 8.23 4.09 4.76
C VAL A 95 7.63 4.15 6.16
N GLU A 96 6.36 4.50 6.26
CA GLU A 96 5.68 4.69 7.54
C GLU A 96 4.39 3.87 7.57
N LEU A 97 4.27 2.98 8.54
CA LEU A 97 3.06 2.21 8.78
C LEU A 97 2.25 2.85 9.92
N ALA A 98 1.02 3.25 9.62
CA ALA A 98 0.08 3.75 10.61
C ALA A 98 -0.94 2.67 11.00
N PRO A 99 -1.42 2.67 12.25
CA PRO A 99 -2.44 1.73 12.72
C PRO A 99 -3.75 1.87 11.93
N PRO A 100 -4.62 0.86 11.99
CA PRO A 100 -5.80 0.82 11.14
C PRO A 100 -6.80 1.94 11.44
N VAL A 101 -7.23 2.65 10.39
CA VAL A 101 -8.30 3.63 10.43
C VAL A 101 -9.47 3.11 9.60
N ARG A 102 -10.63 2.91 10.23
CA ARG A 102 -11.83 2.32 9.60
C ARG A 102 -11.55 0.95 8.93
N GLY A 103 -10.71 0.14 9.56
CA GLY A 103 -10.41 -1.23 9.12
C GLY A 103 -9.22 -1.36 8.16
N ALA A 104 -8.50 -0.27 7.83
CA ALA A 104 -7.30 -0.34 6.99
C ALA A 104 -6.09 0.28 7.66
N CYS A 105 -4.98 -0.44 7.76
CA CYS A 105 -3.68 0.18 8.01
C CYS A 105 -3.32 1.09 6.85
N VAL A 106 -2.48 2.10 7.09
CA VAL A 106 -2.01 2.99 6.04
C VAL A 106 -0.50 2.91 5.94
N LEU A 107 -0.01 2.43 4.81
CA LEU A 107 1.40 2.46 4.47
C LEU A 107 1.67 3.73 3.66
N THR A 108 2.47 4.64 4.22
CA THR A 108 2.89 5.87 3.54
C THR A 108 4.29 5.69 2.97
N LEU A 109 4.40 5.74 1.65
CA LEU A 109 5.68 5.84 0.94
C LEU A 109 6.02 7.33 0.78
N VAL A 110 7.17 7.74 1.31
CA VAL A 110 7.67 9.10 1.16
C VAL A 110 8.67 9.12 0.00
N VAL A 111 8.38 9.91 -1.03
CA VAL A 111 9.26 10.12 -2.20
C VAL A 111 9.96 11.48 -2.13
N GLN A 112 11.07 11.60 -2.86
CA GLN A 112 11.79 12.87 -3.09
C GLN A 112 10.99 13.86 -3.96
#